data_AF-A0A956SVP7-F1
#
_entry.id   AF-A0A956SVP7-F1
#
_cell.length_a   1.000
_cell.length_b   1.000
_cell.length_c   1.000
_cell.angle_alpha   90.00
_cell.angle_beta   90.00
_cell.angle_gamma   90.00
#
_symmetry.space_group_name_H-M   'P 1'
#
loop_
_entity.id
_entity.type
_entity.pdbx_description
1 polymer ?
#
loop_
_entity_poly.entity_id
_entity_poly.type
_entity_poly.pdbx_seq_one_letter_code
_entity_poly.pdbx_strand_id
1 'polypeptide(L)'
;GPNLPSVALLGDAFGFLDVTWSGAIADGACHLDPEVENASLGGNVERDATCGFVAPGDHRNADARLGPLGDNGGPTPTHLPGAGSPALGAVPADQCPPTDQRGEPRPQGSAPACDAGAAEVDEEAPGCAPMGHGSASPLALAPFALAFAVLRRTRRRSP
;
A
#
# COMPACT_ATOMS: atom_id res chain seq x y z
N GLY A 1 19.47 10.39 19.66
CA GLY A 1 18.18 11.04 19.94
C GLY A 1 17.09 10.13 19.41
N PRO A 2 15.96 9.97 20.09
CA PRO A 2 14.92 9.07 19.61
C PRO A 2 14.35 9.65 18.30
N ASN A 3 14.48 8.87 17.22
CA ASN A 3 13.79 9.10 15.96
C ASN A 3 12.29 9.01 16.27
N LEU A 4 11.58 10.12 16.22
CA LEU A 4 10.12 10.09 16.21
C LEU A 4 9.70 9.33 14.94
N PRO A 5 8.89 8.27 15.04
CA PRO A 5 8.35 7.62 13.85
C PRO A 5 7.58 8.67 13.05
N SER A 6 7.70 8.63 11.73
CA SER A 6 7.03 9.51 10.77
C SER A 6 5.50 9.30 10.81
N VAL A 7 4.89 9.65 11.93
CA VAL A 7 3.45 9.63 12.18
C VAL A 7 2.90 10.91 11.58
N ALA A 8 2.01 10.77 10.60
CA ALA A 8 1.12 11.84 10.18
C ALA A 8 0.18 12.16 11.35
N LEU A 9 0.63 13.01 12.28
CA LEU A 9 -0.22 13.61 13.30
C LEU A 9 -1.14 14.62 12.61
N LEU A 10 -2.27 14.16 12.09
CA LEU A 10 -3.41 15.03 11.80
C LEU A 10 -4.10 15.33 13.14
N GLY A 11 -3.57 16.33 13.85
CA GLY A 11 -4.16 16.86 15.09
C GLY A 11 -4.16 18.38 15.03
N ASP A 12 -5.33 18.94 14.73
CA ASP A 12 -5.55 20.39 14.60
C ASP A 12 -5.44 21.05 15.98
N ALA A 13 -4.85 22.25 16.01
CA ALA A 13 -4.75 23.07 17.21
C ALA A 13 -6.14 23.36 17.83
N PHE A 14 -6.15 23.46 19.17
CA PHE A 14 -7.23 23.90 20.07
C PHE A 14 -8.12 22.80 20.68
N GLY A 15 -7.59 22.13 21.71
CA GLY A 15 -8.28 22.12 22.99
C GLY A 15 -8.98 20.86 23.47
N PHE A 16 -8.68 19.66 22.96
CA PHE A 16 -8.86 18.37 23.67
C PHE A 16 -7.79 17.39 23.13
N LEU A 17 -7.07 16.71 24.00
CA LEU A 17 -5.85 15.94 23.68
C LEU A 17 -6.21 14.53 23.18
N ASP A 18 -6.85 14.45 22.02
CA ASP A 18 -7.13 13.16 21.38
C ASP A 18 -6.02 12.85 20.37
N VAL A 19 -5.42 11.66 20.46
CA VAL A 19 -4.48 11.17 19.46
C VAL A 19 -5.17 10.10 18.64
N THR A 20 -5.33 10.37 17.35
CA THR A 20 -5.90 9.41 16.39
C THR A 20 -4.81 8.83 15.51
N TRP A 21 -4.72 7.51 15.46
CA TRP A 21 -3.73 6.75 14.70
C TRP A 21 -4.37 6.04 13.51
N SER A 22 -3.74 6.12 12.34
CA SER A 22 -4.13 5.36 11.15
C SER A 22 -2.88 5.01 10.37
N GLY A 23 -2.70 3.72 10.05
CA GLY A 23 -1.56 3.29 9.23
C GLY A 23 -0.19 3.58 9.84
N ALA A 24 -0.07 3.66 11.16
CA ALA A 24 1.17 4.05 11.84
C ALA A 24 2.02 2.84 12.24
N ILE A 25 3.32 3.07 12.48
CA ILE A 25 4.24 2.06 13.00
C ILE A 25 4.86 2.54 14.32
N ALA A 26 4.74 1.72 15.36
CA ALA A 26 5.35 1.92 16.68
C ALA A 26 6.34 0.77 16.98
N ASP A 27 7.64 1.04 16.84
CA ASP A 27 8.72 0.06 17.07
C ASP A 27 9.19 -0.03 18.54
N GLY A 28 8.33 0.38 19.46
CA GLY A 28 8.61 0.35 20.90
C GLY A 28 7.37 0.71 21.71
N ALA A 29 7.54 0.76 23.03
CA ALA A 29 6.45 1.02 23.94
C ALA A 29 5.85 2.41 23.70
N CYS A 30 4.54 2.46 23.56
CA CYS A 30 3.79 3.71 23.56
C CYS A 30 3.66 4.21 25.01
N HIS A 31 4.17 5.41 25.24
CA HIS A 31 4.01 6.15 26.49
C HIS A 31 2.99 7.26 26.27
N LEU A 32 1.73 6.86 26.15
CA LEU A 32 0.62 7.80 26.08
C LEU A 32 0.23 8.19 27.50
N ASP A 33 0.06 9.49 27.75
CA ASP A 33 -0.48 9.95 29.02
C ASP A 33 -1.89 9.35 29.22
N PRO A 34 -2.23 8.85 30.42
CA PRO A 34 -3.52 8.18 30.66
C PRO A 34 -4.73 9.12 30.52
N GLU A 35 -4.49 10.43 30.40
CA GLU A 35 -5.49 11.48 30.22
C GLU A 35 -5.77 11.78 28.74
N VAL A 36 -4.99 11.20 27.82
CA VAL A 36 -5.13 11.32 26.36
C VAL A 36 -6.06 10.23 25.86
N GLU A 37 -7.17 10.60 25.19
CA GLU A 37 -7.95 9.60 24.46
C GLU A 37 -7.15 9.14 23.25
N ASN A 38 -6.90 7.84 23.20
CA ASN A 38 -6.11 7.21 22.14
C ASN A 38 -7.03 6.39 21.23
N ALA A 39 -7.22 6.88 20.02
CA ALA A 39 -8.09 6.27 19.02
C ALA A 39 -7.27 5.63 17.89
N SER A 40 -7.68 4.44 17.46
CA SER A 40 -7.14 3.78 16.25
C SER A 40 -8.22 3.74 15.18
N LEU A 41 -7.87 4.15 13.96
CA LEU A 41 -8.69 3.98 12.75
C LEU A 41 -8.34 2.70 11.98
N GLY A 42 -7.27 2.00 12.38
CA GLY A 42 -6.85 0.75 11.76
C GLY A 42 -5.51 0.81 11.01
N GLY A 43 -5.05 -0.37 10.60
CA GLY A 43 -3.83 -0.54 9.81
C GLY A 43 -2.53 -0.21 10.53
N ASN A 44 -2.52 -0.11 11.87
CA ASN A 44 -1.31 0.24 12.62
C ASN A 44 -0.48 -1.01 12.94
N VAL A 45 0.84 -0.85 13.12
CA VAL A 45 1.74 -1.92 13.55
C VAL A 45 2.42 -1.50 14.85
N GLU A 46 2.36 -2.34 15.88
CA GLU A 46 3.04 -2.11 17.15
C GLU A 46 3.82 -3.32 17.64
N ARG A 47 5.07 -3.10 18.08
CA ARG A 47 5.93 -4.18 18.58
C ARG A 47 5.55 -4.66 19.99
N ASP A 48 5.13 -3.76 20.88
CA ASP A 48 5.01 -4.06 22.32
C ASP A 48 3.56 -4.16 22.81
N ALA A 49 2.57 -4.00 21.93
CA ALA A 49 1.14 -4.03 22.28
C ALA A 49 0.69 -3.03 23.36
N THR A 50 1.40 -1.91 23.50
CA THR A 50 1.17 -0.87 24.52
C THR A 50 0.43 0.35 23.99
N CYS A 51 0.25 0.46 22.67
CA CYS A 51 -0.38 1.59 22.00
C CYS A 51 -1.91 1.46 21.93
N GLY A 52 -2.49 0.37 22.46
CA GLY A 52 -3.94 0.20 22.52
C GLY A 52 -4.63 0.07 21.15
N PHE A 53 -3.88 -0.28 20.10
CA PHE A 53 -4.40 -0.46 18.75
C PHE A 53 -5.27 -1.72 18.69
N VAL A 54 -6.57 -1.55 18.39
CA VAL A 54 -7.57 -2.64 18.40
C VAL A 54 -8.55 -2.54 17.22
N ALA A 55 -8.29 -1.68 16.26
CA ALA A 55 -9.10 -1.49 15.07
C ALA A 55 -8.72 -2.49 13.96
N PRO A 56 -9.55 -2.67 12.91
CA PRO A 56 -9.25 -3.55 11.80
C PRO A 56 -7.91 -3.23 11.13
N GLY A 57 -7.15 -4.26 10.77
CA GLY A 57 -5.81 -4.09 10.17
C GLY A 57 -4.71 -3.73 11.18
N ASP A 58 -5.03 -3.54 12.47
CA ASP A 58 -4.00 -3.35 13.49
C ASP A 58 -3.24 -4.67 13.76
N HIS A 59 -1.91 -4.59 13.75
CA HIS A 59 -0.98 -5.66 14.03
C HIS A 59 -0.25 -5.39 15.35
N ARG A 60 -0.67 -6.10 16.41
CA ARG A 60 -0.07 -5.98 17.75
C ARG A 60 0.95 -7.06 18.03
N ASN A 61 1.93 -6.78 18.88
CA ASN A 61 3.05 -7.68 19.17
C ASN A 61 3.77 -8.14 17.89
N ALA A 62 3.91 -7.22 16.93
CA ALA A 62 4.39 -7.52 15.59
C ALA A 62 5.63 -6.69 15.28
N ASP A 63 6.70 -7.36 14.84
CA ASP A 63 7.85 -6.66 14.26
C ASP A 63 7.45 -6.08 12.89
N ALA A 64 7.61 -4.77 12.73
CA ALA A 64 7.30 -4.09 11.48
C ALA A 64 8.21 -4.52 10.32
N ARG A 65 9.35 -5.20 10.59
CA ARG A 65 10.24 -5.75 9.55
C ARG A 65 10.63 -4.73 8.48
N LEU A 66 10.96 -3.53 8.94
CA LEU A 66 11.37 -2.42 8.09
C LEU A 66 12.81 -2.61 7.61
N GLY A 67 13.07 -2.17 6.37
CA GLY A 67 14.42 -1.98 5.87
C GLY A 67 15.16 -0.87 6.63
N PRO A 68 16.49 -0.76 6.44
CA PRO A 68 17.26 0.32 7.03
C PRO A 68 16.76 1.69 6.54
N LEU A 69 16.98 2.74 7.35
CA LEU A 69 16.73 4.11 6.92
C LEU A 69 17.64 4.40 5.71
N GLY A 70 17.04 4.75 4.58
CA GLY A 70 17.76 4.85 3.32
C GLY A 70 17.20 5.92 2.40
N ASP A 71 17.99 6.26 1.38
CA ASP A 71 17.54 7.10 0.28
C ASP A 71 16.68 6.25 -0.66
N ASN A 72 15.37 6.25 -0.41
CA ASN A 72 14.37 5.56 -1.22
C ASN A 72 13.63 6.54 -2.15
N GLY A 73 14.24 7.70 -2.43
CA GLY A 73 13.61 8.83 -3.10
C GLY A 73 12.96 9.83 -2.14
N GLY A 74 12.53 10.96 -2.69
CA GLY A 74 11.88 12.04 -1.93
C GLY A 74 12.85 12.99 -1.20
N PRO A 75 12.31 13.93 -0.39
CA PRO A 75 13.11 14.96 0.27
C PRO A 75 13.85 14.49 1.53
N THR A 76 13.49 13.31 2.07
CA THR A 76 14.04 12.76 3.32
C THR A 76 14.19 11.24 3.23
N PRO A 77 15.21 10.63 3.87
CA PRO A 77 15.32 9.18 3.98
C PRO A 77 14.09 8.55 4.64
N THR A 78 13.71 7.36 4.19
CA THR A 78 12.55 6.60 4.72
C THR A 78 12.92 5.17 5.08
N HIS A 79 12.03 4.51 5.84
CA HIS A 79 12.07 3.07 6.08
C HIS A 79 11.03 2.39 5.18
N LEU A 80 11.47 1.54 4.25
CA LEU A 80 10.55 0.75 3.43
C LEU A 80 10.14 -0.54 4.18
N PRO A 81 8.86 -0.93 4.14
CA PRO A 81 8.44 -2.29 4.52
C PRO A 81 9.23 -3.36 3.76
N GLY A 82 9.78 -4.34 4.48
CA GLY A 82 10.43 -5.50 3.88
C GLY A 82 9.44 -6.59 3.49
N ALA A 83 9.90 -7.60 2.73
CA ALA A 83 9.07 -8.73 2.34
C ALA A 83 8.47 -9.47 3.56
N GLY A 84 7.14 -9.64 3.54
CA GLY A 84 6.37 -10.26 4.62
C GLY A 84 6.24 -9.38 5.88
N SER A 85 6.50 -8.08 5.77
CA SER A 85 6.19 -7.12 6.82
C SER A 85 4.68 -7.08 7.09
N PRO A 86 4.25 -6.98 8.36
CA PRO A 86 2.86 -6.71 8.72
C PRO A 86 2.40 -5.30 8.31
N ALA A 87 3.32 -4.41 7.91
CA ALA A 87 2.96 -3.10 7.38
C ALA A 87 2.43 -3.18 5.94
N LEU A 88 2.76 -4.24 5.19
CA LEU A 88 2.36 -4.35 3.78
C LEU A 88 0.84 -4.47 3.64
N GLY A 89 0.22 -3.57 2.87
CA GLY A 89 -1.22 -3.57 2.60
C GLY A 89 -2.11 -3.51 3.84
N ALA A 90 -1.61 -2.93 4.95
CA ALA A 90 -2.32 -2.90 6.23
C ALA A 90 -3.49 -1.90 6.25
N VAL A 91 -3.45 -0.86 5.40
CA VAL A 91 -4.41 0.25 5.40
C VAL A 91 -5.34 0.14 4.19
N PRO A 92 -6.67 0.01 4.36
CA PRO A 92 -7.62 -0.03 3.25
C PRO A 92 -7.48 1.18 2.31
N ALA A 93 -7.67 0.97 1.00
CA ALA A 93 -7.46 2.02 -0.01
C ALA A 93 -8.26 3.31 0.22
N ASP A 94 -9.46 3.22 0.77
CA ASP A 94 -10.31 4.37 1.10
C ASP A 94 -9.84 5.17 2.32
N GLN A 95 -8.86 4.65 3.07
CA GLN A 95 -8.23 5.29 4.23
C GLN A 95 -6.80 5.75 3.95
N CYS A 96 -6.27 5.47 2.76
CA CYS A 96 -4.94 5.87 2.35
C CYS A 96 -4.87 7.39 2.16
N PRO A 97 -3.85 8.07 2.74
CA PRO A 97 -3.47 9.40 2.29
C PRO A 97 -3.15 9.37 0.79
N PRO A 98 -3.31 10.48 0.05
CA PRO A 98 -3.11 10.47 -1.40
C PRO A 98 -1.66 10.17 -1.83
N THR A 99 -0.69 10.51 -0.99
CA THR A 99 0.74 10.27 -1.25
C THR A 99 1.50 9.88 0.02
N ASP A 100 2.63 9.19 -0.13
CA ASP A 100 3.58 8.92 0.95
C ASP A 100 4.55 10.10 1.20
N GLN A 101 5.51 9.94 2.12
CA GLN A 101 6.49 11.01 2.47
C GLN A 101 7.41 11.41 1.30
N ARG A 102 7.56 10.53 0.30
CA ARG A 102 8.37 10.78 -0.90
C ARG A 102 7.58 11.54 -1.96
N GLY A 103 6.25 11.63 -1.80
CA GLY A 103 5.33 12.19 -2.78
C GLY A 103 4.79 11.14 -3.77
N GLU A 104 5.04 9.85 -3.52
CA GLU A 104 4.54 8.78 -4.37
C GLU A 104 3.07 8.45 -4.07
N PRO A 105 2.25 8.10 -5.06
CA PRO A 105 0.83 7.79 -4.87
C PRO A 105 0.59 6.64 -3.88
N ARG A 106 -0.56 6.68 -3.20
CA ARG A 106 -1.03 5.61 -2.31
C ARG A 106 -2.53 5.30 -2.53
N PRO A 107 -2.93 4.02 -2.55
CA PRO A 107 -2.07 2.87 -2.82
C PRO A 107 -1.45 2.96 -4.22
N GLN A 108 -0.33 2.26 -4.45
CA GLN A 108 0.25 2.21 -5.79
C GLN A 108 -0.51 1.25 -6.72
N GLY A 109 -0.51 1.58 -8.02
CA GLY A 109 -1.17 0.79 -9.06
C GLY A 109 -2.67 0.59 -8.79
N SER A 110 -3.12 -0.66 -8.83
CA SER A 110 -4.50 -1.07 -8.54
C SER A 110 -4.63 -1.83 -7.20
N ALA A 111 -3.66 -1.66 -6.29
CA ALA A 111 -3.68 -2.35 -5.01
C ALA A 111 -4.90 -1.91 -4.16
N PRO A 112 -5.56 -2.85 -3.44
CA PRO A 112 -6.77 -2.56 -2.65
C PRO A 112 -6.47 -1.92 -1.29
N ALA A 113 -5.20 -1.76 -0.94
CA ALA A 113 -4.71 -1.25 0.33
C ALA A 113 -3.31 -0.63 0.13
N CYS A 114 -2.91 0.26 1.04
CA CYS A 114 -1.57 0.83 1.10
C CYS A 114 -0.83 0.36 2.37
N ASP A 115 0.49 0.54 2.36
CA ASP A 115 1.37 0.07 3.42
C ASP A 115 1.35 1.00 4.63
N ALA A 116 1.33 0.48 5.85
CA ALA A 116 1.54 1.31 7.04
C ALA A 116 2.93 1.98 7.01
N GLY A 117 3.02 3.19 7.56
CA GLY A 117 4.26 3.94 7.72
C GLY A 117 4.51 4.99 6.62
N ALA A 118 5.78 5.38 6.50
CA ALA A 118 6.18 6.59 5.79
C ALA A 118 6.29 6.43 4.27
N ALA A 119 6.42 5.20 3.79
CA ALA A 119 6.71 4.90 2.40
C ALA A 119 5.94 3.67 1.94
N GLU A 120 5.38 3.75 0.73
CA GLU A 120 4.74 2.65 0.03
C GLU A 120 5.77 1.78 -0.69
N VAL A 121 5.64 0.46 -0.65
CA VAL A 121 6.42 -0.41 -1.53
C VAL A 121 5.79 -0.41 -2.91
N ASP A 122 6.63 -0.23 -3.94
CA ASP A 122 6.16 -0.30 -5.32
C ASP A 122 5.80 -1.75 -5.70
N GLU A 123 4.52 -2.11 -5.55
CA GLU A 123 4.01 -3.46 -5.90
C GLU A 123 3.97 -3.71 -7.42
N GLU A 124 4.10 -2.66 -8.23
CA GLU A 124 4.10 -2.76 -9.71
C GLU A 124 5.45 -3.22 -10.29
N ALA A 125 6.47 -3.42 -9.46
CA ALA A 125 7.76 -3.98 -9.90
C ALA A 125 7.57 -5.44 -10.37
N PRO A 126 7.77 -5.76 -11.67
CA PRO A 126 7.61 -7.12 -12.17
C PRO A 126 8.75 -7.98 -11.62
N GLY A 127 8.48 -8.73 -10.55
CA GLY A 127 9.46 -9.68 -10.01
C GLY A 127 9.12 -10.34 -8.69
N CYS A 128 8.22 -9.79 -7.86
CA CYS A 128 7.88 -10.39 -6.56
C CYS A 128 6.42 -10.14 -6.16
N ALA A 129 5.46 -10.53 -7.01
CA ALA A 129 4.08 -10.68 -6.52
C ALA A 129 4.00 -11.90 -5.57
N PRO A 130 3.41 -11.79 -4.36
CA PRO A 130 2.97 -12.97 -3.64
C PRO A 130 1.89 -13.65 -4.49
N MET A 131 2.11 -14.92 -4.85
CA MET A 131 1.06 -15.74 -5.48
C MET A 131 -0.17 -15.73 -4.56
N GLY A 132 -1.21 -14.98 -4.91
CA GLY A 132 -2.30 -14.80 -3.95
C GLY A 132 -3.64 -14.30 -4.47
N HIS A 133 -3.78 -13.76 -5.68
CA HIS A 133 -5.12 -13.42 -6.19
C HIS A 133 -5.19 -13.72 -7.69
N GLY A 134 -6.12 -14.60 -8.07
CA GLY A 134 -6.27 -15.12 -9.42
C GLY A 134 -6.40 -14.02 -10.46
N SER A 135 -5.34 -13.84 -11.24
CA SER A 135 -5.38 -13.09 -12.49
C SER A 135 -6.38 -13.78 -13.43
N ALA A 136 -7.59 -13.24 -13.51
CA ALA A 136 -8.45 -13.46 -14.65
C ALA A 136 -7.78 -12.80 -15.86
N SER A 137 -7.00 -13.58 -16.60
CA SER A 137 -6.57 -13.21 -17.94
C SER A 137 -7.82 -12.86 -18.77
N PRO A 138 -7.92 -11.68 -19.39
CA PRO A 138 -8.96 -11.47 -20.39
C PRO A 138 -8.58 -12.34 -21.59
N LEU A 139 -9.28 -13.46 -21.75
CA LEU A 139 -9.32 -14.19 -23.01
C LEU A 139 -9.92 -13.25 -24.05
N ALA A 140 -9.05 -12.52 -24.74
CA ALA A 140 -9.39 -11.80 -25.95
C ALA A 140 -9.86 -12.81 -27.01
N LEU A 141 -11.18 -12.97 -27.12
CA LEU A 141 -11.81 -13.60 -28.28
C LEU A 141 -11.69 -12.65 -29.48
N ALA A 142 -10.58 -12.75 -30.21
CA ALA A 142 -10.52 -12.24 -31.58
C ALA A 142 -11.36 -13.15 -32.49
N PRO A 143 -12.20 -12.60 -33.39
CA PRO A 143 -12.95 -13.43 -34.33
C PRO A 143 -11.99 -13.97 -35.41
N PHE A 144 -12.01 -15.30 -35.57
CA PHE A 144 -11.35 -16.00 -36.68
C PHE A 144 -11.99 -15.56 -38.01
N ALA A 145 -11.32 -14.68 -38.76
CA ALA A 145 -11.60 -14.49 -40.17
C ALA A 145 -10.98 -15.66 -40.95
N LEU A 146 -11.83 -16.49 -41.58
CA LEU A 146 -11.37 -17.62 -42.38
C LEU A 146 -10.90 -17.16 -43.76
N ALA A 147 -9.58 -17.22 -43.91
CA ALA A 147 -8.72 -17.46 -45.06
C ALA A 147 -9.31 -17.68 -46.49
N PHE A 148 -8.70 -16.94 -47.42
CA PHE A 148 -8.09 -17.33 -48.71
C PHE A 148 -8.83 -18.28 -49.67
N ALA A 149 -9.01 -17.83 -50.93
CA ALA A 149 -8.14 -18.25 -52.04
C ALA A 149 -8.68 -17.77 -53.40
N VAL A 150 -7.79 -17.13 -54.15
CA VAL A 150 -7.95 -16.77 -55.55
C VAL A 150 -8.06 -18.03 -56.41
N LEU A 151 -9.19 -18.26 -57.08
CA LEU A 151 -9.21 -19.03 -58.33
C LEU A 151 -9.50 -18.09 -59.50
N ARG A 152 -8.44 -17.76 -60.24
CA ARG A 152 -8.54 -17.19 -61.59
C ARG A 152 -9.23 -18.22 -62.49
N ARG A 153 -10.40 -17.90 -63.05
CA ARG A 153 -10.88 -18.52 -64.29
C ARG A 153 -11.07 -17.45 -65.35
N THR A 154 -10.61 -17.82 -66.53
CA THR A 154 -10.25 -17.02 -67.69
C THR A 154 -11.43 -16.33 -68.37
N ARG A 155 -11.13 -15.15 -68.95
CA ARG A 155 -11.92 -14.35 -69.90
C ARG A 155 -12.83 -15.15 -70.83
N ARG A 156 -14.02 -14.59 -71.14
CA ARG A 156 -14.41 -14.21 -72.53
C ARG A 156 -15.24 -12.92 -72.51
N ARG A 157 -14.85 -11.96 -73.35
CA ARG A 157 -15.57 -10.72 -73.71
C ARG A 157 -16.65 -11.07 -74.75
N SER A 158 -17.85 -10.50 -74.58
CA SER A 158 -18.69 -9.67 -75.50
C SER A 158 -18.76 -10.01 -77.00
N PRO A 159 -19.83 -9.65 -77.74
CA PRO A 159 -20.85 -8.61 -77.49
C PRO A 159 -22.22 -9.12 -77.03
#